data_AF-I1QGW7-F1
#
_entry.id   AF-I1QGW7-F1
#
_cell.length_a   1.000
_cell.length_b   1.000
_cell.length_c   1.000
_cell.angle_alpha   90.00
_cell.angle_beta   90.00
_cell.angle_gamma   90.00
#
_symmetry.space_group_name_H-M   'P 1'
#
loop_
_entity.id
_entity.type
_entity.pdbx_description
1 polymer ?
#
loop_
_entity_poly.entity_id
_entity_poly.type
_entity_poly.pdbx_seq_one_letter_code
_entity_poly.pdbx_strand_id
1 'polypeptide(L)'
;CSHLKEVAAGEVMGGLSMDQAFVQAPEHRAKPSVAEADGIPVIDLSPLFAADGVDVDALAAEVGRASQDWGFFVVVRHGVPEEVVARAAEAQRAFFALPPARRAAVARSEAAQMGYYASDHTQNVRDWKEAFDLVPTRHPPPPPPAVVLDNKWPDDLPGFSPDLALGLGHHKDAGALTVLYQDAVGGLDVRRRCDGEWARVRPIPQSFIINVGDIIQVWSNDRYESAEHRVAVNVEERFSMPFFFYPASYTMVEPLEEIVSEESPARYNPYCWGKFVSTRKNGDFKKLDVDNIQIAHFRKKALVHIQ
;
A
#
# COMPACT_ATOMS: atom_id res chain seq x y z
N CYS A 1 -1.73 2.46 -9.81
CA CYS A 1 -1.79 1.04 -10.27
C CYS A 1 -0.37 0.49 -10.44
N SER A 2 -0.15 -0.77 -10.10
CA SER A 2 1.19 -1.39 -10.05
C SER A 2 1.26 -2.76 -10.73
N HIS A 3 2.41 -3.03 -11.34
CA HIS A 3 2.72 -4.18 -12.18
C HIS A 3 4.03 -4.84 -11.73
N LEU A 4 4.02 -6.15 -11.50
CA LEU A 4 5.24 -6.94 -11.33
C LEU A 4 5.46 -7.76 -12.60
N LYS A 5 6.68 -7.69 -13.13
CA LYS A 5 7.04 -8.27 -14.42
C LYS A 5 7.24 -9.78 -14.37
N GLU A 6 6.98 -10.40 -15.52
CA GLU A 6 7.14 -11.82 -15.79
C GLU A 6 8.58 -12.31 -15.62
N VAL A 7 8.70 -13.63 -15.51
CA VAL A 7 9.89 -14.34 -15.07
C VAL A 7 10.32 -15.33 -16.12
N ALA A 8 11.44 -15.04 -16.76
CA ALA A 8 12.11 -16.01 -17.60
C ALA A 8 12.66 -17.14 -16.73
N ALA A 9 11.94 -18.26 -16.67
CA ALA A 9 12.41 -19.52 -16.11
C ALA A 9 13.59 -20.05 -16.95
N GLY A 10 14.80 -19.61 -16.61
CA GLY A 10 16.05 -19.97 -17.29
C GLY A 10 16.91 -20.89 -16.42
N GLU A 11 17.46 -21.95 -17.03
CA GLU A 11 18.36 -22.88 -16.35
C GLU A 11 19.66 -22.17 -15.88
N VAL A 12 20.12 -22.50 -14.67
CA VAL A 12 21.32 -21.88 -14.06
C VAL A 12 22.61 -22.46 -14.65
N MET A 13 22.90 -22.11 -15.91
CA MET A 13 24.09 -22.51 -16.67
C MET A 13 24.76 -21.32 -17.38
N GLY A 14 25.18 -20.32 -16.60
CA GLY A 14 26.22 -19.36 -17.01
C GLY A 14 25.83 -17.88 -17.10
N GLY A 15 26.35 -17.07 -16.16
CA GLY A 15 26.79 -15.69 -16.45
C GLY A 15 25.80 -14.54 -16.29
N LEU A 16 24.49 -14.76 -16.27
CA LEU A 16 23.50 -13.69 -16.06
C LEU A 16 23.29 -13.41 -14.56
N SER A 17 24.08 -12.48 -14.00
CA SER A 17 23.83 -11.89 -12.68
C SER A 17 22.70 -10.87 -12.74
N MET A 18 21.80 -10.86 -11.75
CA MET A 18 20.89 -9.72 -11.56
C MET A 18 21.68 -8.47 -11.14
N ASP A 19 21.17 -7.30 -11.53
CA ASP A 19 21.61 -5.99 -11.04
C ASP A 19 21.45 -5.92 -9.51
N GLN A 20 22.53 -5.56 -8.82
CA GLN A 20 22.57 -5.48 -7.35
C GLN A 20 21.61 -4.42 -6.79
N ALA A 21 21.17 -3.44 -7.59
CA ALA A 21 20.23 -2.41 -7.15
C ALA A 21 18.87 -2.97 -6.66
N PHE A 22 18.49 -4.18 -7.08
CA PHE A 22 17.26 -4.86 -6.67
C PHE A 22 17.50 -5.98 -5.64
N VAL A 23 18.75 -6.31 -5.32
CA VAL A 23 19.07 -7.40 -4.38
C VAL A 23 18.73 -6.96 -2.96
N GLN A 24 17.70 -7.58 -2.39
CA GLN A 24 17.34 -7.35 -0.99
C GLN A 24 18.42 -7.90 -0.05
N ALA A 25 18.57 -7.27 1.13
CA ALA A 25 19.41 -7.79 2.21
C ALA A 25 18.91 -9.20 2.64
N PRO A 26 19.78 -10.15 3.05
CA PRO A 26 19.39 -11.52 3.39
C PRO A 26 18.16 -11.64 4.32
N GLU A 27 18.07 -10.75 5.31
CA GLU A 27 17.00 -10.63 6.30
C GLU A 27 15.67 -10.05 5.76
N HIS A 28 15.67 -9.46 4.57
CA HIS A 28 14.49 -8.84 3.95
C HIS A 28 13.94 -9.60 2.74
N ARG A 29 14.69 -10.59 2.23
CA ARG A 29 14.27 -11.46 1.11
C ARG A 29 12.96 -12.18 1.40
N ALA A 30 12.26 -12.57 0.34
CA ALA A 30 11.18 -13.55 0.45
C ALA A 30 11.76 -14.88 0.97
N LYS A 31 11.09 -15.50 1.95
CA LYS A 31 11.35 -16.90 2.30
C LYS A 31 10.81 -17.76 1.13
N PRO A 32 11.50 -18.81 0.65
CA PRO A 32 11.01 -19.62 -0.49
C PRO A 32 9.64 -20.26 -0.26
N SER A 33 9.27 -20.46 1.00
CA SER A 33 7.89 -20.67 1.43
C SER A 33 7.49 -19.60 2.46
N VAL A 34 6.29 -19.05 2.28
CA VAL A 34 5.58 -18.19 3.24
C VAL A 34 4.26 -18.89 3.53
N ALA A 35 3.87 -19.01 4.79
CA ALA A 35 2.60 -19.64 5.16
C ALA A 35 1.41 -18.85 4.61
N GLU A 36 0.29 -19.49 4.29
CA GLU A 36 -0.93 -18.75 3.95
C GLU A 36 -1.41 -17.90 5.14
N ALA A 37 -2.13 -16.82 4.85
CA ALA A 37 -2.75 -15.95 5.85
C ALA A 37 -4.03 -16.58 6.42
N ASP A 38 -3.92 -17.81 6.93
CA ASP A 38 -5.00 -18.52 7.59
C ASP A 38 -5.54 -17.68 8.76
N GLY A 39 -6.84 -17.38 8.71
CA GLY A 39 -7.51 -16.52 9.69
C GLY A 39 -7.50 -15.02 9.38
N ILE A 40 -7.01 -14.57 8.22
CA ILE A 40 -7.26 -13.19 7.77
C ILE A 40 -8.78 -12.99 7.59
N PRO A 41 -9.39 -11.94 8.16
CA PRO A 41 -10.85 -11.77 8.10
C PRO A 41 -11.35 -11.57 6.66
N VAL A 42 -12.46 -12.24 6.31
CA VAL A 42 -13.16 -12.08 5.03
C VAL A 42 -14.56 -11.57 5.31
N ILE A 43 -14.73 -10.25 5.19
CA ILE A 43 -15.91 -9.52 5.65
C ILE A 43 -16.92 -9.35 4.51
N ASP A 44 -18.19 -9.60 4.81
CA ASP A 44 -19.31 -9.41 3.89
C ASP A 44 -19.84 -7.96 3.99
N LEU A 45 -19.77 -7.22 2.89
CA LEU A 45 -20.30 -5.85 2.81
C LEU A 45 -21.72 -5.76 2.25
N SER A 46 -22.36 -6.89 1.87
CA SER A 46 -23.78 -6.89 1.47
C SER A 46 -24.76 -6.29 2.49
N PRO A 47 -24.53 -6.31 3.83
CA PRO A 47 -25.40 -5.61 4.78
C PRO A 47 -25.51 -4.09 4.53
N LEU A 48 -24.48 -3.45 3.94
CA LEU A 48 -24.49 -2.02 3.61
C LEU A 48 -25.42 -1.65 2.44
N PHE A 49 -25.92 -2.63 1.69
CA PHE A 49 -26.75 -2.45 0.49
C PHE A 49 -28.15 -3.06 0.62
N ALA A 50 -28.50 -3.55 1.81
CA ALA A 50 -29.84 -4.03 2.14
C ALA A 50 -30.83 -2.86 2.37
N ALA A 51 -32.12 -3.17 2.32
CA ALA A 51 -33.18 -2.23 2.71
C ALA A 51 -33.24 -2.06 4.25
N ASP A 52 -34.00 -1.06 4.70
CA ASP A 52 -34.08 -0.57 6.08
C ASP A 52 -34.12 -1.67 7.17
N GLY A 53 -33.34 -1.47 8.23
CA GLY A 53 -33.37 -2.30 9.45
C GLY A 53 -32.15 -3.20 9.69
N VAL A 54 -31.10 -3.10 8.88
CA VAL A 54 -29.84 -3.82 9.12
C VAL A 54 -29.01 -3.19 10.24
N ASP A 55 -28.54 -4.05 11.15
CA ASP A 55 -27.52 -3.74 12.15
C ASP A 55 -26.15 -3.57 11.48
N VAL A 56 -25.79 -2.31 11.21
CA VAL A 56 -24.46 -1.93 10.72
C VAL A 56 -23.41 -1.86 11.83
N ASP A 57 -23.81 -1.84 13.11
CA ASP A 57 -22.89 -1.79 14.25
C ASP A 57 -22.19 -3.15 14.45
N ALA A 58 -22.89 -4.25 14.20
CA ALA A 58 -22.31 -5.60 14.16
C ALA A 58 -21.21 -5.72 13.10
N LEU A 59 -21.43 -5.17 11.90
CA LEU A 59 -20.46 -5.12 10.79
C LEU A 59 -19.31 -4.16 11.11
N ALA A 60 -19.59 -2.97 11.65
CA ALA A 60 -18.57 -2.02 12.08
C ALA A 60 -17.67 -2.60 13.20
N ALA A 61 -18.25 -3.39 14.11
CA ALA A 61 -17.51 -4.12 15.13
C ALA A 61 -16.64 -5.26 14.55
N GLU A 62 -17.05 -5.89 13.44
CA GLU A 62 -16.22 -6.86 12.72
C GLU A 62 -15.03 -6.20 12.03
N VAL A 63 -15.26 -5.11 11.29
CA VAL A 63 -14.21 -4.28 10.69
C VAL A 63 -13.26 -3.72 11.76
N GLY A 64 -13.79 -3.33 12.92
CA GLY A 64 -12.99 -2.88 14.07
C GLY A 64 -12.09 -3.99 14.65
N ARG A 65 -12.61 -5.22 14.83
CA ARG A 65 -11.79 -6.38 15.24
C ARG A 65 -10.70 -6.68 14.22
N ALA A 66 -11.03 -6.73 12.94
CA ALA A 66 -10.06 -6.96 11.88
C ALA A 66 -8.94 -5.89 11.84
N SER A 67 -9.32 -4.62 11.97
CA SER A 67 -8.39 -3.48 12.02
C SER A 67 -7.50 -3.47 13.27
N GLN A 68 -7.96 -4.07 14.37
CA GLN A 68 -7.22 -4.23 15.62
C GLN A 68 -6.27 -5.44 15.58
N ASP A 69 -6.74 -6.60 15.14
CA ASP A 69 -6.02 -7.86 15.28
C ASP A 69 -5.05 -8.11 14.12
N TRP A 70 -5.42 -7.69 12.90
CA TRP A 70 -4.64 -7.87 11.67
C TRP A 70 -4.19 -6.57 11.00
N GLY A 71 -4.96 -5.49 11.13
CA GLY A 71 -4.78 -4.27 10.32
C GLY A 71 -5.16 -4.41 8.84
N PHE A 72 -5.46 -5.65 8.41
CA PHE A 72 -5.82 -6.08 7.06
C PHE A 72 -7.06 -6.98 7.12
N PHE A 73 -7.91 -6.89 6.09
CA PHE A 73 -9.01 -7.81 5.84
C PHE A 73 -9.33 -7.88 4.35
N VAL A 74 -10.02 -8.94 3.93
CA VAL A 74 -10.62 -9.04 2.58
C VAL A 74 -12.09 -8.64 2.69
N VAL A 75 -12.63 -7.95 1.69
CA VAL A 75 -14.06 -7.64 1.58
C VAL A 75 -14.67 -8.28 0.34
N VAL A 76 -15.84 -8.89 0.52
CA VAL A 76 -16.66 -9.51 -0.54
C VAL A 76 -18.04 -8.86 -0.60
N ARG A 77 -18.73 -9.01 -1.74
CA ARG A 77 -20.06 -8.40 -2.00
C ARG A 77 -20.09 -6.88 -1.78
N HIS A 78 -18.97 -6.23 -2.08
CA HIS A 78 -18.63 -4.82 -1.87
C HIS A 78 -19.41 -3.79 -2.72
N GLY A 79 -20.51 -4.17 -3.38
CA GLY A 79 -21.35 -3.29 -4.20
C GLY A 79 -20.74 -2.80 -5.53
N VAL A 80 -19.41 -2.65 -5.63
CA VAL A 80 -18.71 -2.30 -6.89
C VAL A 80 -19.00 -3.35 -7.98
N PRO A 81 -19.56 -2.96 -9.15
CA PRO A 81 -19.88 -3.92 -10.22
C PRO A 81 -18.64 -4.58 -10.82
N GLU A 82 -18.76 -5.88 -11.13
CA GLU A 82 -17.67 -6.67 -11.69
C GLU A 82 -17.13 -6.12 -13.02
N GLU A 83 -18.02 -5.59 -13.87
CA GLU A 83 -17.64 -4.95 -15.14
C GLU A 83 -16.71 -3.73 -14.96
N VAL A 84 -16.81 -3.01 -13.84
CA VAL A 84 -15.94 -1.87 -13.53
C VAL A 84 -14.55 -2.37 -13.13
N VAL A 85 -14.48 -3.43 -12.32
CA VAL A 85 -13.23 -4.07 -11.91
C VAL A 85 -12.52 -4.71 -13.11
N ALA A 86 -13.27 -5.45 -13.94
CA ALA A 86 -12.76 -6.09 -15.15
C ALA A 86 -12.19 -5.06 -16.14
N ARG A 87 -12.93 -3.99 -16.47
CA ARG A 87 -12.45 -2.93 -17.36
C ARG A 87 -11.24 -2.17 -16.80
N ALA A 88 -11.16 -1.98 -15.49
CA ALA A 88 -10.00 -1.36 -14.86
C ALA A 88 -8.75 -2.27 -14.92
N ALA A 89 -8.91 -3.57 -14.67
CA ALA A 89 -7.83 -4.56 -14.79
C ALA A 89 -7.39 -4.76 -16.25
N GLU A 90 -8.32 -4.76 -17.21
CA GLU A 90 -8.04 -4.80 -18.65
C GLU A 90 -7.24 -3.56 -19.09
N ALA A 91 -7.69 -2.36 -18.74
CA ALA A 91 -6.98 -1.12 -19.04
C ALA A 91 -5.58 -1.08 -18.38
N GLN A 92 -5.42 -1.67 -17.19
CA GLN A 92 -4.12 -1.81 -16.54
C GLN A 92 -3.20 -2.76 -17.32
N ARG A 93 -3.68 -3.96 -17.70
CA ARG A 93 -2.91 -4.92 -18.51
C ARG A 93 -2.51 -4.33 -19.85
N ALA A 94 -3.45 -3.68 -20.53
CA ALA A 94 -3.20 -2.96 -21.76
C ALA A 94 -2.11 -1.88 -21.60
N PHE A 95 -2.08 -1.14 -20.48
CA PHE A 95 -1.07 -0.10 -20.23
C PHE A 95 0.35 -0.65 -19.93
N PHE A 96 0.49 -1.73 -19.18
CA PHE A 96 1.83 -2.27 -18.89
C PHE A 96 2.41 -3.12 -20.03
N ALA A 97 1.57 -3.64 -20.93
CA ALA A 97 1.98 -4.21 -22.21
C ALA A 97 2.50 -3.18 -23.24
N LEU A 98 2.56 -1.88 -22.90
CA LEU A 98 3.08 -0.79 -23.75
C LEU A 98 4.59 -0.58 -23.57
N PRO A 99 5.34 -0.06 -24.57
CA PRO A 99 6.80 -0.14 -24.60
C PRO A 99 7.45 0.56 -23.42
N PRO A 100 8.65 0.12 -23.00
CA PRO A 100 9.47 0.87 -22.06
C PRO A 100 9.61 2.35 -22.45
N ALA A 101 9.85 2.66 -23.73
CA ALA A 101 9.97 4.04 -24.25
C ALA A 101 8.66 4.86 -24.17
N ARG A 102 7.52 4.17 -24.26
CA ARG A 102 6.18 4.75 -24.32
C ARG A 102 5.62 4.94 -22.92
N ARG A 103 5.76 3.94 -22.04
CA ARG A 103 5.58 4.11 -20.59
C ARG A 103 6.51 5.22 -20.05
N ALA A 104 7.75 5.33 -20.53
CA ALA A 104 8.65 6.43 -20.18
C ALA A 104 8.19 7.82 -20.68
N ALA A 105 7.53 7.93 -21.85
CA ALA A 105 6.97 9.21 -22.32
C ALA A 105 5.90 9.77 -21.37
N VAL A 106 5.28 8.90 -20.56
CA VAL A 106 4.25 9.24 -19.58
C VAL A 106 4.77 9.26 -18.14
N ALA A 107 6.10 9.30 -17.96
CA ALA A 107 6.74 9.27 -16.65
C ALA A 107 6.46 10.51 -15.79
N ARG A 108 6.47 10.28 -14.47
CA ARG A 108 6.47 11.31 -13.42
C ARG A 108 7.79 12.09 -13.40
N SER A 109 7.77 13.30 -12.85
CA SER A 109 8.95 14.12 -12.55
C SER A 109 8.78 14.85 -11.22
N GLU A 110 9.82 15.54 -10.73
CA GLU A 110 9.73 16.39 -9.53
C GLU A 110 8.60 17.44 -9.63
N ALA A 111 8.39 17.98 -10.83
CA ALA A 111 7.35 18.98 -11.13
C ALA A 111 5.96 18.39 -11.44
N ALA A 112 5.87 17.11 -11.81
CA ALA A 112 4.62 16.44 -12.18
C ALA A 112 4.62 15.01 -11.59
N GLN A 113 4.07 14.86 -10.38
CA GLN A 113 4.28 13.65 -9.56
C GLN A 113 3.41 12.44 -9.96
N MET A 114 2.40 12.62 -10.83
CA MET A 114 1.59 11.53 -11.40
C MET A 114 2.22 10.97 -12.67
N GLY A 115 1.71 9.82 -13.13
CA GLY A 115 2.21 9.09 -14.29
C GLY A 115 3.12 7.92 -13.91
N TYR A 116 3.89 7.45 -14.89
CA TYR A 116 4.66 6.22 -14.82
C TYR A 116 5.98 6.33 -14.04
N TYR A 117 6.40 5.21 -13.44
CA TYR A 117 7.74 5.03 -12.88
C TYR A 117 8.14 3.55 -12.79
N ALA A 118 9.46 3.31 -12.82
CA ALA A 118 10.09 1.98 -12.82
C ALA A 118 11.36 1.92 -11.93
N SER A 119 11.49 2.89 -11.02
CA SER A 119 12.72 3.20 -10.27
C SER A 119 12.43 3.69 -8.84
N ASP A 120 11.25 3.33 -8.33
CA ASP A 120 10.93 3.48 -6.91
C ASP A 120 11.90 2.65 -6.05
N HIS A 121 12.19 3.15 -4.86
CA HIS A 121 12.98 2.42 -3.88
C HIS A 121 12.17 2.33 -2.59
N THR A 122 11.96 1.12 -2.07
CA THR A 122 11.43 0.92 -0.72
C THR A 122 12.61 0.61 0.19
N GLN A 123 12.78 1.41 1.25
CA GLN A 123 13.94 1.33 2.18
C GLN A 123 15.30 1.36 1.45
N ASN A 124 15.46 2.27 0.49
CA ASN A 124 16.68 2.45 -0.33
C ASN A 124 17.06 1.27 -1.25
N VAL A 125 16.33 0.16 -1.28
CA VAL A 125 16.46 -0.92 -2.28
C VAL A 125 15.44 -0.69 -3.40
N ARG A 126 15.80 -0.91 -4.67
CA ARG A 126 14.89 -0.71 -5.81
C ARG A 126 13.82 -1.80 -5.86
N ASP A 127 12.57 -1.39 -5.98
CA ASP A 127 11.45 -2.33 -6.11
C ASP A 127 11.41 -2.99 -7.50
N TRP A 128 11.04 -4.27 -7.56
CA TRP A 128 10.79 -5.01 -8.81
C TRP A 128 9.40 -4.72 -9.39
N LYS A 129 9.04 -3.44 -9.47
CA LYS A 129 7.74 -2.96 -9.99
C LYS A 129 7.89 -1.93 -11.09
N GLU A 130 6.91 -1.93 -11.97
CA GLU A 130 6.51 -0.74 -12.71
C GLU A 130 5.16 -0.27 -12.17
N ALA A 131 4.92 1.03 -12.19
CA ALA A 131 3.69 1.59 -11.65
C ALA A 131 3.29 2.87 -12.40
N PHE A 132 2.02 3.24 -12.24
CA PHE A 132 1.43 4.46 -12.77
C PHE A 132 0.50 5.05 -11.71
N ASP A 133 0.83 6.24 -11.23
CA ASP A 133 0.02 6.99 -10.28
C ASP A 133 -0.94 7.93 -11.00
N LEU A 134 -2.18 8.02 -10.50
CA LEU A 134 -3.22 8.89 -11.01
C LEU A 134 -4.08 9.41 -9.86
N VAL A 135 -4.68 10.58 -10.05
CA VAL A 135 -5.74 11.12 -9.19
C VAL A 135 -7.06 11.24 -9.97
N PRO A 136 -8.22 11.11 -9.31
CA PRO A 136 -9.52 11.36 -9.95
C PRO A 136 -9.62 12.81 -10.45
N THR A 137 -10.04 12.98 -11.71
CA THR A 137 -10.13 14.29 -12.39
C THR A 137 -11.34 15.14 -11.96
N ARG A 138 -11.75 15.05 -10.69
CA ARG A 138 -12.89 15.77 -10.11
C ARG A 138 -12.63 16.21 -8.66
N HIS A 139 -11.84 17.26 -8.50
CA HIS A 139 -11.90 18.12 -7.32
C HIS A 139 -12.03 19.59 -7.76
N PRO A 140 -12.77 20.44 -7.01
CA PRO A 140 -12.69 21.89 -7.20
C PRO A 140 -11.26 22.39 -6.88
N PRO A 141 -10.83 23.52 -7.46
CA PRO A 141 -9.47 24.00 -7.29
C PRO A 141 -9.16 24.31 -5.81
N PRO A 142 -8.02 23.84 -5.27
CA PRO A 142 -7.62 24.15 -3.90
C PRO A 142 -7.19 25.62 -3.79
N PRO A 143 -7.42 26.28 -2.63
CA PRO A 143 -6.75 27.54 -2.33
C PRO A 143 -5.22 27.32 -2.27
N PRO A 144 -4.41 28.28 -2.76
CA PRO A 144 -2.98 28.06 -2.95
C PRO A 144 -2.16 28.14 -1.64
N PRO A 145 -0.95 27.56 -1.60
CA PRO A 145 -0.29 26.79 -2.66
C PRO A 145 -0.42 25.26 -2.45
N ALA A 146 -0.81 24.55 -3.50
CA ALA A 146 -0.82 23.09 -3.56
C ALA A 146 -0.22 22.60 -4.89
N VAL A 147 0.33 21.38 -4.91
CA VAL A 147 0.96 20.77 -6.11
C VAL A 147 -0.13 20.36 -7.11
N VAL A 148 0.06 20.73 -8.38
CA VAL A 148 -0.83 20.36 -9.50
C VAL A 148 -0.41 18.98 -10.06
N LEU A 149 -1.38 18.18 -10.53
CA LEU A 149 -1.20 16.78 -10.88
C LEU A 149 -1.93 16.44 -12.21
N ASP A 150 -1.21 15.98 -13.23
CA ASP A 150 -1.70 15.70 -14.59
C ASP A 150 -1.26 14.31 -15.11
N ASN A 151 -2.02 13.72 -16.05
CA ASN A 151 -1.83 12.36 -16.61
C ASN A 151 -1.42 12.38 -18.11
N LYS A 152 -0.83 11.27 -18.64
CA LYS A 152 -0.31 11.14 -20.04
C LYS A 152 -0.46 9.69 -20.59
N TRP A 153 -0.45 9.44 -21.92
CA TRP A 153 -0.79 8.12 -22.55
C TRP A 153 0.07 7.67 -23.80
N PRO A 154 0.29 6.35 -24.04
CA PRO A 154 1.06 5.84 -25.22
C PRO A 154 0.68 4.40 -25.80
N ASP A 155 1.49 3.71 -26.67
CA ASP A 155 1.14 2.41 -27.38
C ASP A 155 2.36 1.42 -27.69
N ASP A 156 2.28 0.05 -27.62
CA ASP A 156 3.13 -1.06 -28.28
C ASP A 156 4.01 -2.31 -27.68
N LEU A 157 4.69 -2.48 -26.48
CA LEU A 157 5.70 -3.59 -26.13
C LEU A 157 6.01 -4.00 -24.61
N PRO A 158 6.62 -5.19 -24.26
CA PRO A 158 6.87 -5.79 -22.87
C PRO A 158 8.28 -5.52 -22.19
N GLY A 159 8.89 -6.18 -21.15
CA GLY A 159 8.67 -7.35 -20.21
C GLY A 159 9.84 -7.61 -19.16
N PHE A 160 9.97 -8.81 -18.50
CA PHE A 160 11.16 -9.47 -17.78
C PHE A 160 11.66 -8.97 -16.35
N SER A 161 12.31 -9.67 -15.35
CA SER A 161 12.52 -11.06 -14.79
C SER A 161 13.32 -11.03 -13.41
N PRO A 162 13.21 -11.92 -12.37
CA PRO A 162 12.96 -11.49 -10.95
C PRO A 162 13.89 -11.81 -9.72
N ASP A 163 14.32 -13.06 -9.45
CA ASP A 163 13.96 -13.80 -8.19
C ASP A 163 14.65 -13.37 -6.88
N LEU A 164 15.57 -12.41 -6.99
CA LEU A 164 16.44 -11.94 -5.92
C LEU A 164 15.93 -10.62 -5.30
N ALA A 165 14.74 -10.18 -5.71
CA ALA A 165 14.11 -8.91 -5.39
C ALA A 165 12.73 -9.09 -4.70
N LEU A 166 12.14 -7.97 -4.29
CA LEU A 166 10.71 -7.87 -3.93
C LEU A 166 10.00 -6.97 -4.94
N GLY A 167 8.75 -7.30 -5.28
CA GLY A 167 7.90 -6.43 -6.08
C GLY A 167 7.54 -5.14 -5.35
N LEU A 168 7.46 -5.21 -4.03
CA LEU A 168 7.40 -4.04 -3.15
C LEU A 168 8.06 -4.42 -1.81
N GLY A 169 9.02 -3.61 -1.35
CA GLY A 169 9.68 -3.80 -0.06
C GLY A 169 8.72 -3.78 1.15
N HIS A 170 9.23 -4.13 2.33
CA HIS A 170 8.40 -4.12 3.53
C HIS A 170 8.16 -2.68 4.04
N HIS A 171 6.90 -2.34 4.27
CA HIS A 171 6.49 -0.99 4.63
C HIS A 171 5.13 -0.97 5.35
N LYS A 172 4.81 0.18 5.96
CA LYS A 172 3.47 0.55 6.42
C LYS A 172 2.90 1.63 5.50
N ASP A 173 1.58 1.60 5.30
CA ASP A 173 0.88 2.61 4.51
C ASP A 173 0.76 3.91 5.30
N ALA A 174 1.30 5.00 4.76
CA ALA A 174 1.30 6.30 5.42
C ALA A 174 -0.10 6.95 5.53
N GLY A 175 -1.11 6.44 4.81
CA GLY A 175 -2.44 7.04 4.69
C GLY A 175 -3.40 6.70 5.83
N ALA A 176 -4.70 6.89 5.57
CA ALA A 176 -5.77 6.46 6.49
C ALA A 176 -6.25 5.04 6.15
N LEU A 177 -6.60 4.80 4.88
CA LEU A 177 -7.10 3.51 4.40
C LEU A 177 -6.56 3.23 3.01
N THR A 178 -6.29 1.96 2.70
CA THR A 178 -5.99 1.50 1.34
C THR A 178 -7.01 0.45 0.95
N VAL A 179 -7.55 0.55 -0.27
CA VAL A 179 -8.38 -0.48 -0.91
C VAL A 179 -7.61 -1.04 -2.09
N LEU A 180 -7.35 -2.33 -2.09
CA LEU A 180 -6.42 -3.02 -3.00
C LEU A 180 -7.14 -4.10 -3.80
N TYR A 181 -7.26 -3.90 -5.11
CA TYR A 181 -7.46 -5.01 -6.04
C TYR A 181 -6.14 -5.73 -6.29
N GLN A 182 -6.18 -7.07 -6.30
CA GLN A 182 -5.12 -7.90 -6.90
C GLN A 182 -5.73 -8.96 -7.81
N ASP A 183 -4.94 -9.43 -8.77
CA ASP A 183 -5.31 -10.57 -9.61
C ASP A 183 -5.07 -11.94 -8.94
N ALA A 184 -5.30 -13.01 -9.70
CA ALA A 184 -5.19 -14.39 -9.24
C ALA A 184 -3.74 -14.86 -8.93
N VAL A 185 -2.71 -14.08 -9.28
CA VAL A 185 -1.30 -14.45 -9.04
C VAL A 185 -0.93 -14.24 -7.57
N GLY A 186 -1.56 -13.27 -6.89
CA GLY A 186 -1.31 -13.01 -5.47
C GLY A 186 0.12 -12.55 -5.18
N GLY A 187 0.67 -12.86 -4.01
CA GLY A 187 2.04 -12.45 -3.65
C GLY A 187 2.15 -11.32 -2.63
N LEU A 188 1.03 -10.74 -2.18
CA LEU A 188 1.03 -9.90 -0.98
C LEU A 188 1.34 -10.76 0.25
N ASP A 189 2.39 -10.41 0.99
CA ASP A 189 2.61 -10.92 2.35
C ASP A 189 2.27 -9.82 3.35
N VAL A 190 1.47 -10.14 4.37
CA VAL A 190 1.20 -9.28 5.54
C VAL A 190 1.93 -9.86 6.74
N ARG A 191 2.52 -9.00 7.57
CA ARG A 191 3.18 -9.38 8.82
C ARG A 191 2.15 -9.41 9.95
N ARG A 192 1.94 -10.58 10.55
CA ARG A 192 0.92 -10.78 11.59
C ARG A 192 1.29 -10.07 12.90
N ARG A 193 0.29 -9.49 13.58
CA ARG A 193 0.46 -8.82 14.89
C ARG A 193 0.77 -9.80 16.03
N CYS A 194 0.28 -11.03 15.95
CA CYS A 194 0.31 -12.02 17.04
C CYS A 194 1.66 -12.72 17.23
N ASP A 195 2.39 -13.01 16.16
CA ASP A 195 3.69 -13.71 16.18
C ASP A 195 4.80 -12.96 15.43
N GLY A 196 4.48 -11.91 14.68
CA GLY A 196 5.43 -11.11 13.91
C GLY A 196 5.89 -11.77 12.60
N GLU A 197 5.34 -12.92 12.21
CA GLU A 197 5.73 -13.67 11.02
C GLU A 197 4.96 -13.23 9.75
N TRP A 198 5.55 -13.56 8.60
CA TRP A 198 5.00 -13.23 7.29
C TRP A 198 3.93 -14.24 6.85
N ALA A 199 2.81 -13.73 6.31
CA ALA A 199 1.66 -14.51 5.89
C ALA A 199 1.14 -14.08 4.50
N ARG A 200 1.06 -15.04 3.57
CA ARG A 200 0.65 -14.85 2.17
C ARG A 200 -0.87 -14.68 2.08
N VAL A 201 -1.33 -13.51 1.65
CA VAL A 201 -2.77 -13.26 1.42
C VAL A 201 -3.21 -13.90 0.11
N ARG A 202 -4.06 -14.93 0.22
CA ARG A 202 -4.62 -15.69 -0.91
C ARG A 202 -5.55 -14.79 -1.75
N PRO A 203 -5.44 -14.78 -3.09
CA PRO A 203 -6.43 -14.14 -3.95
C PRO A 203 -7.82 -14.78 -3.78
N ILE A 204 -8.83 -13.94 -3.52
CA ILE A 204 -10.24 -14.30 -3.52
C ILE A 204 -10.90 -13.60 -4.71
N PRO A 205 -11.57 -14.30 -5.64
CA PRO A 205 -12.28 -13.68 -6.75
C PRO A 205 -13.35 -12.69 -6.26
N GLN A 206 -13.62 -11.63 -7.04
CA GLN A 206 -14.65 -10.62 -6.73
C GLN A 206 -14.50 -10.02 -5.30
N SER A 207 -13.25 -9.68 -4.94
CA SER A 207 -12.92 -9.09 -3.64
C SER A 207 -11.95 -7.92 -3.77
N PHE A 208 -11.87 -7.11 -2.71
CA PHE A 208 -10.74 -6.22 -2.45
C PHE A 208 -10.09 -6.61 -1.12
N ILE A 209 -8.79 -6.38 -1.01
CA ILE A 209 -8.11 -6.32 0.29
C ILE A 209 -8.25 -4.87 0.78
N ILE A 210 -8.50 -4.69 2.08
CA ILE A 210 -8.51 -3.39 2.73
C ILE A 210 -7.53 -3.44 3.90
N ASN A 211 -6.76 -2.36 4.06
CA ASN A 211 -5.89 -2.17 5.22
C ASN A 211 -5.97 -0.75 5.77
N VAL A 212 -5.74 -0.63 7.08
CA VAL A 212 -5.61 0.66 7.75
C VAL A 212 -4.17 1.15 7.66
N GLY A 213 -4.02 2.47 7.52
CA GLY A 213 -2.73 3.15 7.47
C GLY A 213 -2.35 3.82 8.78
N ASP A 214 -1.13 4.37 8.81
CA ASP A 214 -0.51 5.09 9.92
C ASP A 214 -1.42 6.16 10.55
N ILE A 215 -2.23 6.85 9.74
CA ILE A 215 -3.15 7.90 10.21
C ILE A 215 -4.29 7.30 11.04
N ILE A 216 -4.82 6.13 10.65
CA ILE A 216 -5.82 5.42 11.46
C ILE A 216 -5.18 4.82 12.72
N GLN A 217 -3.91 4.37 12.69
CA GLN A 217 -3.20 3.97 13.91
C GLN A 217 -3.02 5.13 14.90
N VAL A 218 -2.69 6.34 14.42
CA VAL A 218 -2.58 7.53 15.28
C VAL A 218 -3.95 8.01 15.77
N TRP A 219 -4.92 8.19 14.88
CA TRP A 219 -6.30 8.58 15.24
C TRP A 219 -6.93 7.59 16.23
N SER A 220 -6.64 6.29 16.12
CA SER A 220 -7.12 5.24 17.02
C SER A 220 -6.24 4.96 18.25
N ASN A 221 -5.19 5.77 18.50
CA ASN A 221 -4.32 5.67 19.67
C ASN A 221 -3.69 4.27 19.89
N ASP A 222 -3.20 3.62 18.83
CA ASP A 222 -2.74 2.20 18.75
C ASP A 222 -3.84 1.12 18.89
N ARG A 223 -5.13 1.47 18.94
CA ARG A 223 -6.22 0.46 18.94
C ARG A 223 -6.22 -0.32 17.63
N TYR A 224 -6.10 0.36 16.49
CA TYR A 224 -5.92 -0.26 15.19
C TYR A 224 -4.43 -0.21 14.77
N GLU A 225 -3.93 -1.27 14.14
CA GLU A 225 -2.52 -1.38 13.76
C GLU A 225 -2.37 -1.19 12.25
N SER A 226 -1.56 -0.21 11.83
CA SER A 226 -1.14 -0.13 10.44
C SER A 226 -0.14 -1.26 10.16
N ALA A 227 -0.60 -2.40 9.66
CA ALA A 227 0.27 -3.57 9.59
C ALA A 227 1.34 -3.43 8.50
N GLU A 228 2.53 -3.96 8.81
CA GLU A 228 3.64 -4.00 7.87
C GLU A 228 3.37 -5.07 6.81
N HIS A 229 3.57 -4.72 5.55
CA HIS A 229 3.28 -5.60 4.42
C HIS A 229 4.33 -5.42 3.31
N ARG A 230 4.47 -6.44 2.45
CA ARG A 230 5.38 -6.46 1.29
C ARG A 230 4.73 -7.22 0.14
N VAL A 231 5.28 -7.11 -1.07
CA VAL A 231 4.84 -7.93 -2.20
C VAL A 231 6.02 -8.72 -2.75
N ALA A 232 5.93 -10.05 -2.68
CA ALA A 232 6.87 -10.95 -3.32
C ALA A 232 6.73 -10.86 -4.85
N VAL A 233 7.82 -11.11 -5.58
CA VAL A 233 7.73 -11.37 -7.02
C VAL A 233 7.21 -12.80 -7.22
N ASN A 234 6.47 -13.04 -8.30
CA ASN A 234 5.94 -14.35 -8.69
C ASN A 234 6.40 -14.66 -10.11
N VAL A 235 6.35 -15.94 -10.54
CA VAL A 235 6.73 -16.34 -11.91
C VAL A 235 5.85 -15.68 -12.98
N GLU A 236 4.55 -15.53 -12.72
CA GLU A 236 3.62 -14.87 -13.63
C GLU A 236 3.49 -13.37 -13.36
N GLU A 237 3.12 -12.61 -14.39
CA GLU A 237 2.87 -11.16 -14.28
C GLU A 237 1.72 -10.84 -13.31
N ARG A 238 2.05 -10.16 -12.21
CA ARG A 238 1.09 -9.82 -11.14
C ARG A 238 0.64 -8.37 -11.24
N PHE A 239 -0.65 -8.17 -11.38
CA PHE A 239 -1.31 -6.86 -11.44
C PHE A 239 -2.05 -6.51 -10.14
N SER A 240 -1.92 -5.26 -9.69
CA SER A 240 -2.75 -4.71 -8.62
C SER A 240 -3.11 -3.24 -8.77
N MET A 241 -4.25 -2.86 -8.19
CA MET A 241 -4.72 -1.47 -8.15
C MET A 241 -4.99 -1.07 -6.68
N PRO A 242 -3.99 -0.50 -5.98
CA PRO A 242 -4.21 0.18 -4.71
C PRO A 242 -4.86 1.55 -4.93
N PHE A 243 -5.88 1.84 -4.13
CA PHE A 243 -6.56 3.12 -4.00
C PHE A 243 -6.32 3.65 -2.59
N PHE A 244 -5.47 4.66 -2.47
CA PHE A 244 -5.05 5.22 -1.18
C PHE A 244 -5.95 6.39 -0.77
N PHE A 245 -6.50 6.32 0.43
CA PHE A 245 -7.32 7.37 1.03
C PHE A 245 -6.47 8.18 2.01
N TYR A 246 -6.28 9.46 1.67
CA TYR A 246 -5.50 10.43 2.43
C TYR A 246 -6.40 11.57 2.91
N PRO A 247 -6.22 12.10 4.13
CA PRO A 247 -6.88 13.32 4.56
C PRO A 247 -6.28 14.55 3.82
N ALA A 248 -6.92 15.70 4.00
CA ALA A 248 -6.48 16.95 3.39
C ALA A 248 -5.09 17.38 3.91
N SER A 249 -4.31 18.09 3.09
CA SER A 249 -2.94 18.49 3.43
C SER A 249 -2.83 19.37 4.69
N TYR A 250 -3.90 20.09 5.05
CA TYR A 250 -3.98 20.91 6.26
C TYR A 250 -4.39 20.13 7.52
N THR A 251 -4.83 18.87 7.41
CA THR A 251 -5.30 18.07 8.54
C THR A 251 -4.19 17.88 9.58
N MET A 252 -4.53 18.17 10.83
CA MET A 252 -3.76 17.73 12.00
C MET A 252 -4.13 16.28 12.31
N VAL A 253 -3.11 15.46 12.58
CA VAL A 253 -3.24 14.04 12.90
C VAL A 253 -2.74 13.85 14.34
N GLU A 254 -3.67 13.47 15.21
CA GLU A 254 -3.47 13.21 16.63
C GLU A 254 -4.54 12.23 17.14
N PRO A 255 -4.36 11.57 18.29
CA PRO A 255 -5.37 10.65 18.83
C PRO A 255 -6.72 11.35 19.03
N LEU A 256 -7.81 10.71 18.58
CA LEU A 256 -9.17 11.28 18.67
C LEU A 256 -9.56 11.53 20.13
N GLU A 257 -10.26 12.64 20.38
CA GLU A 257 -10.60 13.07 21.75
C GLU A 257 -11.49 12.04 22.46
N GLU A 258 -12.37 11.37 21.73
CA GLU A 258 -13.35 10.39 22.24
C GLU A 258 -12.73 9.07 22.71
N ILE A 259 -11.44 8.82 22.46
CA ILE A 259 -10.71 7.62 22.90
C ILE A 259 -9.52 7.93 23.82
N VAL A 260 -9.35 9.20 24.17
CA VAL A 260 -8.31 9.69 25.08
C VAL A 260 -8.93 9.94 26.45
N SER A 261 -8.36 9.33 27.48
CA SER A 261 -8.79 9.49 28.87
C SER A 261 -7.59 9.51 29.81
N GLU A 262 -7.81 9.61 31.12
CA GLU A 262 -6.73 9.50 32.11
C GLU A 262 -6.16 8.06 32.15
N GLU A 263 -6.99 7.05 31.90
CA GLU A 263 -6.61 5.64 31.77
C GLU A 263 -6.02 5.30 30.39
N SER A 264 -6.41 6.04 29.34
CA SER A 264 -5.97 5.88 27.95
C SER A 264 -5.38 7.18 27.41
N PRO A 265 -4.21 7.65 27.92
CA PRO A 265 -3.64 8.92 27.49
C PRO A 265 -3.21 8.90 26.01
N ALA A 266 -3.31 10.05 25.35
CA ALA A 266 -2.91 10.24 23.95
C ALA A 266 -1.43 9.90 23.72
N ARG A 267 -1.15 8.80 23.03
CA ARG A 267 0.21 8.24 22.81
C ARG A 267 1.03 8.98 21.78
N TYR A 268 0.43 9.87 21.00
CA TYR A 268 1.08 10.63 19.93
C TYR A 268 0.95 12.14 20.18
N ASN A 269 1.92 12.90 19.68
CA ASN A 269 1.86 14.35 19.56
C ASN A 269 1.24 14.75 18.21
N PRO A 270 0.50 15.87 18.14
CA PRO A 270 -0.09 16.35 16.89
C PRO A 270 0.93 16.67 15.81
N TYR A 271 0.60 16.30 14.57
CA TYR A 271 1.38 16.69 13.39
C TYR A 271 0.50 17.02 12.17
N CYS A 272 0.98 17.93 11.33
CA CYS A 272 0.29 18.32 10.11
C CYS A 272 0.60 17.32 8.98
N TRP A 273 -0.43 16.68 8.42
CA TRP A 273 -0.31 15.65 7.40
C TRP A 273 0.47 16.10 6.16
N GLY A 274 0.16 17.27 5.60
CA GLY A 274 0.85 17.81 4.42
C GLY A 274 2.34 18.09 4.68
N LYS A 275 2.72 18.45 5.91
CA LYS A 275 4.13 18.60 6.29
C LYS A 275 4.82 17.23 6.37
N PHE A 276 4.18 16.24 7.00
CA PHE A 276 4.69 14.87 7.10
C PHE A 276 4.97 14.24 5.72
N VAL A 277 3.98 14.28 4.81
CA VAL A 277 4.13 13.77 3.43
C VAL A 277 5.20 14.53 2.66
N SER A 278 5.24 15.86 2.78
CA SER A 278 6.25 16.68 2.11
C SER A 278 7.66 16.31 2.59
N THR A 279 7.88 16.15 3.89
CA THR A 279 9.18 15.71 4.44
C THR A 279 9.57 14.32 3.94
N ARG A 280 8.65 13.34 3.95
CA ARG A 280 8.92 11.97 3.47
C ARG A 280 9.31 11.96 1.99
N LYS A 281 8.49 12.57 1.12
CA LYS A 281 8.79 12.73 -0.32
C LYS A 281 10.12 13.44 -0.58
N ASN A 282 10.46 14.48 0.19
CA ASN A 282 11.72 15.19 0.03
C ASN A 282 12.95 14.34 0.42
N GLY A 283 12.80 13.35 1.31
CA GLY A 283 13.82 12.33 1.55
C GLY A 283 13.97 11.40 0.34
N ASP A 284 12.86 10.78 -0.07
CA ASP A 284 12.79 9.83 -1.19
C ASP A 284 13.41 10.37 -2.50
N PHE A 285 13.13 11.63 -2.84
CA PHE A 285 13.65 12.27 -4.06
C PHE A 285 15.14 12.66 -3.98
N LYS A 286 15.73 12.81 -2.79
CA LYS A 286 17.07 13.42 -2.61
C LYS A 286 18.15 12.49 -2.09
N LYS A 287 17.81 11.24 -1.71
CA LYS A 287 18.73 10.27 -1.08
C LYS A 287 19.58 10.91 0.02
N LEU A 288 18.90 11.58 0.95
CA LEU A 288 19.52 12.09 2.17
C LEU A 288 19.79 10.90 3.11
N ASP A 289 20.98 10.81 3.70
CA ASP A 289 21.34 9.81 4.72
C ASP A 289 20.65 10.11 6.08
N VAL A 290 19.32 10.17 6.06
CA VAL A 290 18.45 10.41 7.23
C VAL A 290 17.24 9.50 7.18
N ASP A 291 16.81 9.00 8.33
CA ASP A 291 15.66 8.10 8.41
C ASP A 291 14.37 8.79 7.92
N ASN A 292 13.66 8.12 7.01
CA ASN A 292 12.39 8.58 6.48
C ASN A 292 11.37 8.77 7.62
N ILE A 293 10.65 9.89 7.63
CA ILE A 293 9.79 10.26 8.76
C ILE A 293 8.62 9.26 8.95
N GLN A 294 8.51 8.70 10.16
CA GLN A 294 7.48 7.75 10.56
C GLN A 294 6.64 8.29 11.73
N ILE A 295 5.45 7.73 11.95
CA ILE A 295 4.62 8.08 13.12
C ILE A 295 5.31 7.82 14.47
N ALA A 296 6.29 6.91 14.51
CA ALA A 296 7.13 6.66 15.68
C ALA A 296 7.84 7.91 16.20
N HIS A 297 8.21 8.86 15.32
CA HIS A 297 8.85 10.13 15.71
C HIS A 297 7.90 11.09 16.46
N PHE A 298 6.58 10.88 16.33
CA PHE A 298 5.56 11.65 17.03
C PHE A 298 5.06 10.96 18.31
N ARG A 299 5.44 9.70 18.55
CA ARG A 299 5.02 8.95 19.74
C ARG A 299 5.61 9.62 21.00
N LYS A 300 4.75 9.88 21.98
CA LYS A 300 5.18 10.41 23.29
C LYS A 300 6.02 9.34 23.99
N LYS A 301 7.11 9.77 24.62
CA LYS A 301 7.88 8.90 25.51
C LYS A 301 6.99 8.50 26.68
N ALA A 302 6.94 7.21 27.00
CA ALA A 302 6.22 6.75 28.18
C ALA A 302 6.78 7.44 29.43
N LEU A 303 5.90 7.92 30.31
CA LEU A 303 6.29 8.46 31.60
C LEU A 303 6.73 7.30 32.50
N VAL A 304 8.03 6.99 32.46
CA VAL A 304 8.66 6.05 33.39
C VAL A 304 8.50 6.61 34.79
N HIS A 305 7.51 6.09 35.51
CA HIS A 305 7.33 6.35 36.93
C HIS A 305 8.43 5.59 37.67
N ILE A 306 9.50 6.30 38.00
CA ILE A 306 10.51 5.83 38.94
C ILE A 306 9.84 5.81 40.31
N GLN A 307 9.64 4.61 40.85
CA GLN A 307 9.27 4.37 42.25
C GLN A 307 10.52 4.32 43.13
#